data_AF-A0A0B1T6N0-F1
#
_entry.id   AF-A0A0B1T6N0-F1
#
_cell.length_a   1.000
_cell.length_b   1.000
_cell.length_c   1.000
_cell.angle_alpha   90.00
_cell.angle_beta   90.00
_cell.angle_gamma   90.00
#
_symmetry.space_group_name_H-M   'P 1'
#
loop_
_entity.id
_entity.type
_entity.pdbx_description
1 polymer ?
#
loop_
_entity_poly.entity_id
_entity_poly.type
_entity_poly.pdbx_seq_one_letter_code
_entity_poly.pdbx_strand_id
1 'polypeptide(L)'
;MYLFADSVETDPDGNNLCFLLFGFNTTADPSGQLFDIDAPPTGFHQVLSILDQFIAAANPFQLPFSALLEPAFRLLQRLVSVDCLYSPAVLRFIRSMNLIQQLVQSPFLSTPLSQNPNDGPTLLSVTRMISGSILHLTALEVSALLKSGHFAQPQEIYSTLLEPSEVVINHEETVEGGVNSLLLSLLRHGHIDVTEEIEYPRLVHFNAHKLHALNMISNTLHALLTREIVSTQAEDTSPVTREMEAVLTYGTDINAQLLQRGASEQLVSGCTALLNVMALFAPVPFFSLAVQLNFLTDTTFLLIEYLSGCGAEEQVAVCGTLLRLCKTICELAKEEYSERGASEQLVSGCTALLNVMALFAPVPFFSLAVQLNFLTDTTFLLIEYLSGCGAEEQVAVCGTLLRLCKTICELAKEEYSEH
;
A
#
# COMPACT_ATOMS: atom_id res chain seq x y z
N MET A 1 -1.31 -1.74 -22.95
CA MET A 1 -1.66 -1.29 -21.59
C MET A 1 -0.62 -0.33 -21.02
N TYR A 2 0.67 -0.68 -20.93
CA TYR A 2 1.71 0.26 -20.44
C TYR A 2 1.73 1.60 -21.18
N LEU A 3 1.73 1.59 -22.52
CA LEU A 3 1.62 2.82 -23.33
C LEU A 3 0.41 3.71 -22.94
N PHE A 4 -0.72 3.10 -22.59
CA PHE A 4 -1.91 3.84 -22.19
C PHE A 4 -1.78 4.40 -20.78
N ALA A 5 -1.19 3.64 -19.84
CA ALA A 5 -0.96 4.10 -18.48
C ALA A 5 0.04 5.28 -18.47
N ASP A 6 1.15 5.14 -19.20
CA ASP A 6 2.17 6.19 -19.33
C ASP A 6 1.59 7.44 -20.01
N SER A 7 0.71 7.25 -20.99
CA SER A 7 0.02 8.35 -21.65
C SER A 7 -0.90 9.14 -20.71
N VAL A 8 -1.58 8.46 -19.78
CA VAL A 8 -2.42 9.13 -18.77
C VAL A 8 -1.55 9.80 -17.71
N GLU A 9 -0.46 9.18 -17.30
CA GLU A 9 0.46 9.75 -16.32
C GLU A 9 1.18 11.01 -16.84
N THR A 10 1.52 11.05 -18.12
CA THR A 10 2.26 12.18 -18.72
C THR A 10 1.35 13.39 -18.98
N ASP A 11 0.09 13.16 -19.34
CA ASP A 11 -0.89 14.21 -19.66
C ASP A 11 -2.28 13.83 -19.13
N PRO A 12 -2.51 13.91 -17.80
CA PRO A 12 -3.75 13.45 -17.16
C PRO A 12 -4.93 14.40 -17.37
N ASP A 13 -4.66 15.69 -17.64
CA ASP A 13 -5.65 16.73 -17.88
C ASP A 13 -5.92 17.00 -19.37
N GLY A 14 -5.02 16.55 -20.25
CA GLY A 14 -5.12 16.75 -21.69
C GLY A 14 -5.76 15.59 -22.46
N ASN A 15 -5.96 15.80 -23.76
CA ASN A 15 -6.45 14.77 -24.68
C ASN A 15 -5.30 13.87 -25.12
N ASN A 16 -4.99 12.88 -24.28
CA ASN A 16 -3.92 11.94 -24.52
C ASN A 16 -4.36 10.74 -25.39
N LEU A 17 -3.40 9.91 -25.79
CA LEU A 17 -3.62 8.76 -26.68
C LEU A 17 -4.58 7.74 -26.07
N CYS A 18 -4.52 7.53 -24.75
CA CYS A 18 -5.41 6.63 -24.05
C CYS A 18 -6.87 7.08 -24.21
N PHE A 19 -7.17 8.33 -23.89
CA PHE A 19 -8.54 8.87 -23.95
C PHE A 19 -9.12 8.81 -25.36
N LEU A 20 -8.31 9.13 -26.37
CA LEU A 20 -8.70 9.04 -27.78
C LEU A 20 -9.06 7.60 -28.19
N LEU A 21 -8.18 6.64 -27.89
CA LEU A 21 -8.38 5.24 -28.27
C LEU A 21 -9.44 4.55 -27.42
N PHE A 22 -9.67 5.03 -26.21
CA PHE A 22 -10.74 4.57 -25.36
C PHE A 22 -12.07 5.20 -25.74
N GLY A 23 -12.10 6.14 -26.69
CA GLY A 23 -13.32 6.78 -27.18
C GLY A 23 -13.99 7.64 -26.12
N PHE A 24 -13.21 8.20 -25.18
CA PHE A 24 -13.76 9.11 -24.18
C PHE A 24 -14.24 10.38 -24.87
N ASN A 25 -15.41 10.87 -24.43
CA ASN A 25 -15.94 12.11 -24.96
C ASN A 25 -15.05 13.28 -24.55
N THR A 26 -14.31 13.83 -25.52
CA THR A 26 -13.38 14.95 -25.34
C THR A 26 -14.04 16.32 -25.39
N THR A 27 -15.34 16.36 -25.69
CA THR A 27 -16.12 17.60 -25.65
C THR A 27 -16.56 17.86 -24.22
N ALA A 28 -16.45 19.11 -23.77
CA ALA A 28 -16.81 19.54 -22.41
C ALA A 28 -18.34 19.51 -22.21
N ASP A 29 -18.92 18.31 -22.25
CA ASP A 29 -20.33 18.11 -21.97
C ASP A 29 -20.54 18.07 -20.44
N PRO A 30 -21.39 18.96 -19.87
CA PRO A 30 -21.72 18.95 -18.45
C PRO A 30 -22.35 17.63 -17.96
N SER A 31 -22.75 16.73 -18.86
CA SER A 31 -23.28 15.41 -18.52
C SER A 31 -22.26 14.50 -17.81
N GLY A 32 -20.96 14.71 -18.06
CA GLY A 32 -19.88 13.87 -17.52
C GLY A 32 -19.99 12.40 -17.96
N GLN A 33 -20.56 12.13 -19.13
CA GLN A 33 -20.61 10.80 -19.74
C GLN A 33 -19.27 10.45 -20.38
N LEU A 34 -18.80 9.21 -20.19
CA LEU A 34 -17.59 8.72 -20.86
C LEU A 34 -17.81 8.48 -22.36
N PHE A 35 -18.99 8.00 -22.73
CA PHE A 35 -19.34 7.57 -24.08
C PHE A 35 -20.70 8.12 -24.47
N ASP A 36 -20.90 8.31 -25.78
CA ASP A 36 -22.25 8.49 -26.31
C ASP A 36 -23.06 7.21 -26.08
N ILE A 37 -24.37 7.36 -25.81
CA ILE A 37 -25.28 6.25 -25.45
C ILE A 37 -25.28 5.13 -26.51
N ASP A 38 -25.08 5.48 -27.78
CA ASP A 38 -25.06 4.54 -28.91
C ASP A 38 -23.64 4.17 -29.38
N ALA A 39 -22.61 4.49 -28.59
CA ALA A 39 -21.23 4.23 -28.98
C ALA A 39 -20.92 2.72 -29.02
N PRO A 40 -20.17 2.23 -30.02
CA PRO A 40 -19.72 0.85 -30.04
C PRO A 40 -18.74 0.57 -28.88
N PRO A 41 -18.56 -0.71 -28.49
CA PRO A 41 -17.61 -1.07 -27.44
C PRO A 41 -16.22 -0.51 -27.70
N THR A 42 -15.70 0.23 -26.72
CA THR A 42 -14.43 0.95 -26.82
C THR A 42 -13.27 0.18 -26.21
N GLY A 43 -12.04 0.71 -26.31
CA GLY A 43 -10.86 0.15 -25.65
C GLY A 43 -11.03 0.00 -24.13
N PHE A 44 -11.77 0.90 -23.48
CA PHE A 44 -12.07 0.79 -22.05
C PHE A 44 -12.97 -0.40 -21.73
N HIS A 45 -13.97 -0.69 -22.56
CA HIS A 45 -14.83 -1.88 -22.40
C HIS A 45 -14.02 -3.18 -22.48
N GLN A 46 -12.96 -3.21 -23.29
CA GLN A 46 -12.04 -4.35 -23.37
C GLN A 46 -11.21 -4.51 -22.09
N VAL A 47 -10.75 -3.41 -21.48
CA VAL A 47 -10.08 -3.43 -20.16
C VAL A 47 -11.03 -4.03 -19.12
N LEU A 48 -12.28 -3.57 -19.10
CA LEU A 48 -13.28 -4.08 -18.14
C LEU A 48 -13.61 -5.55 -18.39
N SER A 49 -13.67 -6.00 -19.65
CA SER A 49 -13.86 -7.42 -19.98
C SER A 49 -12.69 -8.30 -19.50
N ILE A 50 -11.45 -7.79 -19.51
CA ILE A 50 -10.29 -8.47 -18.92
C ILE A 50 -10.49 -8.65 -17.40
N LEU A 51 -10.95 -7.60 -16.71
CA LEU A 51 -11.19 -7.63 -15.26
C LEU A 51 -12.37 -8.54 -14.88
N ASP A 52 -13.43 -8.56 -15.69
CA ASP A 52 -14.57 -9.45 -15.51
C ASP A 52 -14.15 -10.93 -15.63
N GLN A 53 -13.36 -11.27 -16.67
CA GLN A 53 -12.81 -12.61 -16.84
C GLN A 53 -11.81 -12.98 -15.74
N PHE A 54 -11.05 -12.01 -15.23
CA PHE A 54 -10.17 -12.19 -14.07
C PHE A 54 -10.97 -12.58 -12.83
N ILE A 55 -12.08 -11.89 -12.54
CA ILE A 55 -12.95 -12.19 -11.39
C ILE A 55 -13.59 -13.57 -11.53
N ALA A 56 -14.04 -13.92 -12.74
CA ALA A 56 -14.70 -15.19 -13.01
C ALA A 56 -13.77 -16.41 -13.01
N ALA A 57 -12.45 -16.20 -13.15
CA ALA A 57 -11.49 -17.29 -13.27
C ALA A 57 -11.08 -17.87 -11.90
N ALA A 58 -11.10 -19.20 -11.79
CA ALA A 58 -10.57 -19.90 -10.61
C ALA A 58 -9.04 -19.73 -10.48
N ASN A 59 -8.33 -19.62 -11.60
CA ASN A 59 -6.90 -19.30 -11.64
C ASN A 59 -6.63 -18.23 -12.70
N PRO A 60 -6.62 -16.94 -12.31
CA PRO A 60 -6.50 -15.86 -13.29
C PRO A 60 -5.17 -15.85 -14.06
N PHE A 61 -4.12 -16.44 -13.51
CA PHE A 61 -2.82 -16.51 -14.18
C PHE A 61 -2.77 -17.53 -15.33
N GLN A 62 -3.75 -18.42 -15.43
CA GLN A 62 -3.91 -19.34 -16.56
C GLN A 62 -4.69 -18.74 -17.74
N LEU A 63 -5.22 -17.53 -17.61
CA LEU A 63 -5.89 -16.84 -18.71
C LEU A 63 -4.88 -16.55 -19.84
N PRO A 64 -5.30 -16.62 -21.12
CA PRO A 64 -4.40 -16.42 -22.26
C PRO A 64 -3.82 -14.99 -22.33
N PHE A 65 -4.43 -14.05 -21.62
CA PHE A 65 -4.01 -12.66 -21.48
C PHE A 65 -3.53 -12.34 -20.06
N SER A 66 -3.10 -13.32 -19.27
CA SER A 66 -2.68 -13.10 -17.87
C SER A 66 -1.57 -12.05 -17.72
N ALA A 67 -0.69 -11.93 -18.72
CA ALA A 67 0.33 -10.88 -18.80
C ALA A 67 -0.24 -9.44 -18.87
N LEU A 68 -1.53 -9.27 -19.18
CA LEU A 68 -2.22 -7.97 -19.23
C LEU A 68 -2.92 -7.61 -17.92
N LEU A 69 -3.00 -8.51 -16.93
CA LEU A 69 -3.75 -8.28 -15.70
C LEU A 69 -3.19 -7.13 -14.87
N GLU A 70 -1.92 -7.22 -14.45
CA GLU A 70 -1.26 -6.14 -13.71
C GLU A 70 -1.28 -4.81 -14.49
N PRO A 71 -0.93 -4.78 -15.80
CA PRO A 71 -1.05 -3.56 -16.59
C PRO A 71 -2.46 -2.97 -16.66
N ALA A 72 -3.51 -3.80 -16.63
CA ALA A 72 -4.90 -3.35 -16.64
C ALA A 72 -5.28 -2.69 -15.32
N PHE A 73 -4.88 -3.26 -14.18
CA PHE A 73 -5.06 -2.65 -12.86
C PHE A 73 -4.30 -1.32 -12.74
N ARG A 74 -3.04 -1.30 -13.18
CA ARG A 74 -2.23 -0.08 -13.21
C ARG A 74 -2.88 1.02 -14.04
N LEU A 75 -3.36 0.69 -15.24
CA LEU A 75 -4.09 1.64 -16.08
C LEU A 75 -5.36 2.14 -15.38
N LEU A 76 -6.14 1.24 -14.76
CA LEU A 76 -7.36 1.63 -14.06
C LEU A 76 -7.06 2.60 -12.91
N GLN A 77 -6.02 2.35 -12.12
CA GLN A 77 -5.59 3.27 -11.05
C GLN A 77 -5.23 4.66 -11.59
N ARG A 78 -4.56 4.76 -12.75
CA ARG A 78 -4.26 6.05 -13.38
C ARG A 78 -5.52 6.74 -13.88
N LEU A 79 -6.49 5.99 -14.40
CA LEU A 79 -7.76 6.54 -14.88
C LEU A 79 -8.65 7.05 -13.75
N VAL A 80 -8.56 6.49 -12.54
CA VAL A 80 -9.31 6.93 -11.36
C VAL A 80 -8.50 7.81 -10.41
N SER A 81 -7.30 8.23 -10.80
CA SER A 81 -6.48 9.12 -9.98
C SER A 81 -7.18 10.48 -9.79
N VAL A 82 -6.80 11.21 -8.74
CA VAL A 82 -7.39 12.53 -8.46
C VAL A 82 -7.05 13.54 -9.56
N ASP A 83 -5.90 13.38 -10.20
CA ASP A 83 -5.38 14.27 -11.23
C ASP A 83 -5.93 13.97 -12.64
N CYS A 84 -6.64 12.84 -12.82
CA CYS A 84 -7.18 12.46 -14.12
C CYS A 84 -8.53 13.16 -14.38
N LEU A 85 -8.64 13.89 -15.49
CA LEU A 85 -9.86 14.60 -15.90
C LEU A 85 -11.11 13.71 -15.92
N TYR A 86 -10.95 12.46 -16.37
CA TYR A 86 -12.07 11.52 -16.52
C TYR A 86 -12.35 10.68 -15.27
N SER A 87 -11.59 10.85 -14.20
CA SER A 87 -11.71 10.05 -12.97
C SER A 87 -13.13 9.97 -12.41
N PRO A 88 -13.90 11.09 -12.27
CA PRO A 88 -15.27 11.01 -11.78
C PRO A 88 -16.22 10.21 -12.68
N ALA A 89 -15.96 10.18 -13.98
CA ALA A 89 -16.77 9.47 -14.96
C ALA A 89 -16.40 7.97 -15.00
N VAL A 90 -15.10 7.66 -14.93
CA VAL A 90 -14.57 6.28 -14.79
C VAL A 90 -15.06 5.64 -13.50
N LEU A 91 -14.98 6.33 -12.35
CA LEU A 91 -15.50 5.84 -11.08
C LEU A 91 -17.01 5.55 -11.13
N ARG A 92 -17.79 6.43 -11.77
CA ARG A 92 -19.23 6.19 -11.98
C ARG A 92 -19.50 4.94 -12.82
N PHE A 93 -18.71 4.72 -13.87
CA PHE A 93 -18.86 3.58 -14.75
C PHE A 93 -18.52 2.27 -14.05
N ILE A 94 -17.37 2.17 -13.39
CA ILE A 94 -16.99 0.95 -12.66
C ILE A 94 -17.96 0.65 -11.51
N ARG A 95 -18.53 1.69 -10.86
CA ARG A 95 -19.56 1.55 -9.84
C ARG A 95 -20.86 0.96 -10.40
N SER A 96 -21.26 1.37 -11.60
CA SER A 96 -22.46 0.82 -12.26
C SER A 96 -22.37 -0.69 -12.53
N MET A 97 -21.15 -1.22 -12.63
CA MET A 97 -20.88 -2.65 -12.82
C MET A 97 -20.62 -3.38 -11.49
N ASN A 98 -20.63 -2.67 -10.36
CA ASN A 98 -20.24 -3.17 -9.05
C ASN A 98 -18.83 -3.82 -9.02
N LEU A 99 -17.92 -3.34 -9.87
CA LEU A 99 -16.63 -3.98 -10.12
C LEU A 99 -15.77 -4.06 -8.85
N ILE A 100 -15.71 -2.98 -8.07
CA ILE A 100 -14.89 -2.92 -6.85
C ILE A 100 -15.37 -3.92 -5.80
N GLN A 101 -16.68 -4.06 -5.61
CA GLN A 101 -17.23 -5.04 -4.68
C GLN A 101 -16.88 -6.46 -5.10
N GLN A 102 -17.01 -6.77 -6.39
CA GLN A 102 -16.65 -8.08 -6.94
C GLN A 102 -15.15 -8.39 -6.79
N LEU A 103 -14.29 -7.39 -6.96
CA LEU A 103 -12.84 -7.54 -6.74
C LEU A 103 -12.51 -7.78 -5.26
N VAL A 104 -13.18 -7.08 -4.34
CA VAL A 104 -13.00 -7.25 -2.89
C VAL A 104 -13.48 -8.63 -2.43
N GLN A 105 -14.58 -9.13 -3.00
CA GLN A 105 -15.13 -10.47 -2.72
C GLN A 105 -14.36 -11.59 -3.43
N SER A 106 -13.46 -11.27 -4.35
CA SER A 106 -12.70 -12.27 -5.09
C SER A 106 -11.73 -13.03 -4.17
N PRO A 107 -11.65 -14.37 -4.27
CA PRO A 107 -10.66 -15.15 -3.54
C PRO A 107 -9.22 -14.82 -3.96
N PHE A 108 -9.04 -14.12 -5.09
CA PHE A 108 -7.74 -13.63 -5.50
C PHE A 108 -7.11 -12.71 -4.44
N LEU A 109 -7.91 -11.89 -3.75
CA LEU A 109 -7.39 -10.90 -2.80
C LEU A 109 -6.62 -11.54 -1.64
N SER A 110 -7.01 -12.76 -1.22
CA SER A 110 -6.31 -13.55 -0.20
C SER A 110 -5.16 -14.41 -0.72
N THR A 111 -4.96 -14.48 -2.05
CA THR A 111 -3.89 -15.32 -2.65
C THR A 111 -2.47 -14.99 -2.15
N PRO A 112 -2.10 -13.73 -1.84
CA PRO A 112 -0.80 -13.44 -1.24
C PRO A 112 -0.52 -14.19 0.07
N LEU A 113 -1.57 -14.60 0.80
CA LEU A 113 -1.46 -15.30 2.09
C LEU A 113 -1.21 -16.81 1.92
N SER A 114 -1.56 -17.37 0.75
CA SER A 114 -1.58 -18.82 0.52
C SER A 114 -0.54 -19.30 -0.50
N GLN A 115 0.31 -18.42 -1.01
CA GLN A 115 1.23 -18.75 -2.09
C GLN A 115 2.40 -19.62 -1.62
N ASN A 116 2.72 -20.64 -2.43
CA ASN A 116 3.77 -21.60 -2.12
C ASN A 116 5.14 -20.97 -2.40
N PRO A 117 6.15 -21.13 -1.52
CA PRO A 117 7.52 -20.70 -1.81
C PRO A 117 8.07 -21.25 -3.15
N ASN A 118 7.55 -22.38 -3.62
CA ASN A 118 7.93 -22.99 -4.89
C ASN A 118 7.38 -22.29 -6.15
N ASP A 119 6.39 -21.40 -6.02
CA ASP A 119 5.78 -20.70 -7.17
C ASP A 119 6.68 -19.59 -7.75
N GLY A 120 7.82 -19.34 -7.11
CA GLY A 120 8.83 -18.38 -7.53
C GLY A 120 8.48 -16.94 -7.15
N PRO A 121 9.50 -16.07 -7.06
CA PRO A 121 9.35 -14.70 -6.54
C PRO A 121 8.46 -13.81 -7.43
N THR A 122 8.43 -14.07 -8.74
CA THR A 122 7.68 -13.27 -9.71
C THR A 122 6.18 -13.41 -9.52
N LEU A 123 5.66 -14.63 -9.32
CA LEU A 123 4.22 -14.83 -9.19
C LEU A 123 3.68 -14.14 -7.93
N LEU A 124 4.37 -14.30 -6.80
CA LEU A 124 4.02 -13.62 -5.55
C LEU A 124 4.06 -12.10 -5.70
N SER A 125 5.08 -11.58 -6.37
CA SER A 125 5.19 -10.14 -6.62
C SER A 125 4.02 -9.62 -7.46
N VAL A 126 3.65 -10.32 -8.53
CA VAL A 126 2.50 -9.91 -9.37
C VAL A 126 1.19 -9.99 -8.61
N THR A 127 0.97 -11.04 -7.81
CA THR A 127 -0.22 -11.15 -6.96
C THR A 127 -0.29 -9.99 -5.97
N ARG A 128 0.80 -9.67 -5.27
CA ARG A 128 0.86 -8.55 -4.33
C ARG A 128 0.60 -7.20 -5.00
N MET A 129 1.18 -6.96 -6.18
CA MET A 129 0.92 -5.74 -6.96
C MET A 129 -0.57 -5.60 -7.33
N ILE A 130 -1.20 -6.68 -7.80
CA ILE A 130 -2.62 -6.68 -8.16
C ILE A 130 -3.49 -6.49 -6.91
N SER A 131 -3.22 -7.20 -5.81
CA SER A 131 -3.95 -7.04 -4.55
C SER A 131 -3.83 -5.63 -3.99
N GLY A 132 -2.63 -5.04 -3.97
CA GLY A 132 -2.43 -3.65 -3.61
C GLY A 132 -3.21 -2.69 -4.50
N SER A 133 -3.29 -3.00 -5.81
CA SER A 133 -4.09 -2.20 -6.75
C SER A 133 -5.58 -2.26 -6.47
N ILE A 134 -6.11 -3.45 -6.17
CA ILE A 134 -7.50 -3.64 -5.76
C ILE A 134 -7.78 -2.79 -4.50
N LEU A 135 -6.94 -2.86 -3.48
CA LEU A 135 -7.12 -2.11 -2.23
C LEU A 135 -7.09 -0.59 -2.44
N HIS A 136 -6.23 -0.07 -3.32
CA HIS A 136 -6.25 1.35 -3.69
C HIS A 136 -7.54 1.76 -4.39
N LEU A 137 -8.02 0.97 -5.36
CA LEU A 137 -9.28 1.23 -6.05
C LEU A 137 -10.45 1.20 -5.05
N THR A 138 -10.42 0.27 -4.10
CA THR A 138 -11.38 0.19 -3.00
C THR A 138 -11.33 1.43 -2.11
N ALA A 139 -10.14 1.92 -1.74
CA ALA A 139 -10.00 3.14 -0.95
C ALA A 139 -10.63 4.35 -1.66
N LEU A 140 -10.38 4.50 -2.97
CA LEU A 140 -10.96 5.58 -3.77
C LEU A 140 -12.49 5.49 -3.84
N GLU A 141 -13.02 4.29 -4.07
CA GLU A 141 -14.47 4.06 -4.16
C GLU A 141 -15.18 4.31 -2.83
N VAL A 142 -14.66 3.75 -1.74
CA VAL A 142 -15.20 3.96 -0.39
C VAL A 142 -15.17 5.44 -0.03
N SER A 143 -14.06 6.14 -0.31
CA SER A 143 -13.96 7.59 -0.10
C SER A 143 -15.01 8.36 -0.88
N ALA A 144 -15.24 8.02 -2.16
CA ALA A 144 -16.25 8.67 -3.00
C ALA A 144 -17.68 8.42 -2.50
N LEU A 145 -18.00 7.19 -2.07
CA LEU A 145 -19.30 6.82 -1.53
C LEU A 145 -19.58 7.52 -0.19
N LEU A 146 -18.61 7.53 0.73
CA LEU A 146 -18.75 8.20 2.01
C LEU A 146 -18.90 9.72 1.86
N LYS A 147 -18.11 10.36 0.97
CA LYS A 147 -18.27 11.80 0.64
C LYS A 147 -19.66 12.15 0.12
N SER A 148 -20.31 11.20 -0.56
CA SER A 148 -21.65 11.39 -1.12
C SER A 148 -22.78 10.91 -0.20
N GLY A 149 -22.46 10.44 1.03
CA GLY A 149 -23.44 10.00 2.02
C GLY A 149 -24.03 8.60 1.76
N HIS A 150 -23.41 7.81 0.90
CA HIS A 150 -23.82 6.43 0.63
C HIS A 150 -23.08 5.48 1.60
N PHE A 151 -23.82 4.87 2.54
CA PHE A 151 -23.23 4.07 3.62
C PHE A 151 -23.34 2.54 3.42
N ALA A 152 -24.35 2.07 2.69
CA ALA A 152 -24.61 0.64 2.54
C ALA A 152 -23.47 -0.11 1.84
N GLN A 153 -22.94 0.45 0.74
CA GLN A 153 -21.87 -0.18 -0.02
C GLN A 153 -20.51 -0.11 0.71
N PRO A 154 -20.08 1.01 1.31
CA PRO A 154 -18.91 1.02 2.21
C PRO A 154 -19.01 0.04 3.37
N GLN A 155 -20.19 -0.12 3.97
CA GLN A 155 -20.41 -1.12 5.01
C GLN A 155 -20.13 -2.53 4.51
N GLU A 156 -20.66 -2.92 3.35
CA GLU A 156 -20.43 -4.25 2.76
C GLU A 156 -18.95 -4.50 2.42
N ILE A 157 -18.28 -3.48 1.86
CA ILE A 157 -16.83 -3.52 1.58
C ILE A 157 -16.04 -3.72 2.88
N TYR A 158 -16.31 -2.89 3.89
CA TYR A 158 -15.60 -2.99 5.16
C TYR A 158 -15.88 -4.30 5.88
N SER A 159 -17.13 -4.78 5.91
CA SER A 159 -17.45 -6.09 6.48
C SER A 159 -16.63 -7.19 5.81
N THR A 160 -16.51 -7.18 4.48
CA THR A 160 -15.71 -8.19 3.75
C THR A 160 -14.22 -8.16 4.11
N LEU A 161 -13.66 -6.97 4.37
CA LEU A 161 -12.22 -6.77 4.61
C LEU A 161 -11.82 -6.87 6.08
N LEU A 162 -12.71 -6.45 6.99
CA LEU A 162 -12.42 -6.20 8.41
C LEU A 162 -12.99 -7.29 9.33
N GLU A 163 -14.05 -7.99 8.92
CA GLU A 163 -14.59 -9.09 9.72
C GLU A 163 -13.68 -10.33 9.64
N PRO A 164 -13.74 -11.23 10.64
CA PRO A 164 -12.95 -12.46 10.64
C PRO A 164 -13.20 -13.31 9.39
N SER A 165 -12.13 -13.63 8.65
CA SER A 165 -12.22 -14.45 7.43
C SER A 165 -11.82 -15.89 7.71
N GLU A 166 -12.64 -16.86 7.30
CA GLU A 166 -12.31 -18.29 7.40
C GLU A 166 -11.01 -18.64 6.67
N VAL A 167 -10.73 -17.95 5.56
CA VAL A 167 -9.49 -18.13 4.79
C VAL A 167 -8.28 -17.75 5.64
N VAL A 168 -8.37 -16.64 6.38
CA VAL A 168 -7.32 -16.18 7.29
C VAL A 168 -7.18 -17.13 8.48
N ILE A 169 -8.29 -17.53 9.10
CA ILE A 169 -8.31 -18.42 10.27
C ILE A 169 -7.66 -19.78 9.97
N ASN A 170 -7.84 -20.29 8.75
CA ASN A 170 -7.24 -21.57 8.34
C ASN A 170 -5.74 -21.47 8.03
N HIS A 171 -5.21 -20.26 7.79
CA HIS A 171 -3.81 -20.03 7.43
C HIS A 171 -2.95 -19.55 8.59
N GLU A 172 -3.51 -18.79 9.52
CA GLU A 172 -2.80 -18.33 10.71
C GLU A 172 -2.97 -19.39 11.82
N GLU A 173 -1.92 -20.18 12.11
CA GLU A 173 -1.87 -21.05 13.30
C GLU A 173 -1.95 -20.18 14.56
N THR A 174 -3.18 -19.91 15.03
CA THR A 174 -3.53 -19.27 16.30
C THR A 174 -2.48 -18.27 16.81
N VAL A 175 -2.38 -17.10 16.18
CA VAL A 175 -1.76 -15.96 16.84
C VAL A 175 -2.69 -15.59 17.99
N GLU A 176 -2.33 -15.98 19.23
CA GLU A 176 -3.10 -15.67 20.44
C GLU A 176 -3.39 -14.15 20.49
N GLY A 177 -4.64 -13.76 20.26
CA GLY A 177 -5.12 -12.38 20.38
C GLY A 177 -5.09 -11.52 19.10
N GLY A 178 -4.76 -12.07 17.92
CA GLY A 178 -4.78 -11.32 16.66
C GLY A 178 -6.19 -11.13 16.06
N VAL A 179 -6.45 -9.97 15.45
CA VAL A 179 -7.66 -9.73 14.64
C VAL A 179 -7.51 -10.44 13.28
N ASN A 180 -8.29 -11.50 13.06
CA ASN A 180 -8.27 -12.35 11.86
C ASN A 180 -8.95 -11.72 10.63
N SER A 181 -8.73 -10.43 10.39
CA SER A 181 -9.29 -9.74 9.22
C SER A 181 -8.38 -9.86 8.01
N LEU A 182 -8.97 -9.94 6.81
CA LEU A 182 -8.21 -10.03 5.57
C LEU A 182 -7.26 -8.84 5.39
N LEU A 183 -7.72 -7.62 5.70
CA LEU A 183 -6.90 -6.41 5.57
C LEU A 183 -5.66 -6.44 6.45
N LEU A 184 -5.82 -6.82 7.73
CA LEU A 184 -4.70 -6.86 8.67
C LEU A 184 -3.75 -8.02 8.37
N SER A 185 -4.25 -9.17 7.93
CA SER A 185 -3.39 -10.28 7.49
C SER A 185 -2.58 -9.92 6.24
N LEU A 186 -3.17 -9.23 5.27
CA LEU A 186 -2.44 -8.74 4.10
C LEU A 186 -1.37 -7.71 4.46
N LEU A 187 -1.66 -6.83 5.43
CA LEU A 187 -0.69 -5.87 5.95
C LEU A 187 0.46 -6.58 6.67
N ARG A 188 0.16 -7.56 7.54
CA ARG A 188 1.16 -8.36 8.27
C ARG A 188 2.10 -9.11 7.32
N HIS A 189 1.54 -9.75 6.30
CA HIS A 189 2.29 -10.50 5.28
C HIS A 189 2.77 -9.62 4.12
N GLY A 190 2.60 -8.31 4.22
CA GLY A 190 3.13 -7.34 3.25
C GLY A 190 4.64 -7.18 3.38
N HIS A 191 5.20 -7.43 4.57
CA HIS A 191 6.64 -7.36 4.81
C HIS A 191 7.39 -8.53 4.14
N ILE A 192 8.56 -8.26 3.59
CA ILE A 192 9.53 -9.28 3.16
C ILE A 192 10.87 -8.99 3.82
N ASP A 193 11.38 -9.96 4.57
CA ASP A 193 12.79 -10.01 4.97
C ASP A 193 13.67 -10.32 3.76
N VAL A 194 14.00 -9.30 2.95
CA VAL A 194 15.01 -9.44 1.89
C VAL A 194 16.39 -9.45 2.56
N THR A 195 16.75 -10.61 3.12
CA THR A 195 17.94 -10.80 3.96
C THR A 195 19.13 -11.39 3.20
N GLU A 196 18.93 -11.85 1.96
CA GLU A 196 20.02 -12.40 1.15
C GLU A 196 20.79 -11.29 0.43
N GLU A 197 21.96 -10.98 0.97
CA GLU A 197 22.97 -10.16 0.29
C GLU A 197 23.38 -10.88 -1.01
N ILE A 198 22.99 -10.34 -2.16
CA ILE A 198 23.31 -10.93 -3.46
C ILE A 198 24.83 -10.89 -3.67
N GLU A 199 25.46 -12.07 -3.78
CA GLU A 199 26.90 -12.15 -3.98
C GLU A 199 27.30 -11.46 -5.29
N TYR A 200 28.27 -10.55 -5.16
CA TYR A 200 28.78 -9.82 -6.30
C TYR A 200 29.60 -10.74 -7.23
N PRO A 201 29.31 -10.79 -8.55
CA PRO A 201 30.01 -11.69 -9.44
C PRO A 201 31.48 -11.29 -9.56
N ARG A 202 32.37 -12.28 -9.56
CA ARG A 202 33.80 -12.05 -9.81
C ARG A 202 34.03 -11.90 -11.31
N LEU A 203 34.37 -10.69 -11.73
CA LEU A 203 34.53 -10.35 -13.14
C LEU A 203 35.97 -9.92 -13.43
N VAL A 204 36.52 -10.46 -14.52
CA VAL A 204 37.85 -10.12 -15.02
C VAL A 204 37.75 -9.34 -16.33
N HIS A 205 36.75 -9.64 -17.16
CA HIS A 205 36.56 -9.08 -18.49
C HIS A 205 35.52 -7.94 -18.52
N PHE A 206 34.59 -7.93 -17.56
CA PHE A 206 33.59 -6.86 -17.43
C PHE A 206 33.94 -5.87 -16.33
N ASN A 207 33.55 -4.60 -16.53
CA ASN A 207 33.74 -3.55 -15.54
C ASN A 207 32.71 -3.71 -14.41
N ALA A 208 33.15 -4.28 -13.30
CA ALA A 208 32.39 -4.40 -12.06
C ALA A 208 31.68 -3.09 -11.68
N HIS A 209 32.39 -1.97 -11.60
CA HIS A 209 31.84 -0.70 -11.09
C HIS A 209 30.62 -0.16 -11.88
N LYS A 210 30.34 -0.68 -13.08
CA LYS A 210 29.17 -0.31 -13.88
C LYS A 210 27.97 -1.23 -13.70
N LEU A 211 28.10 -2.36 -13.00
CA LEU A 211 26.99 -3.30 -12.76
C LEU A 211 25.85 -2.68 -11.97
N HIS A 212 26.16 -1.91 -10.93
CA HIS A 212 25.13 -1.21 -10.14
C HIS A 212 24.36 -0.16 -10.94
N ALA A 213 24.90 0.29 -12.09
CA ALA A 213 24.21 1.22 -12.99
C ALA A 213 23.34 0.51 -14.04
N LEU A 214 23.40 -0.83 -14.13
CA LEU A 214 22.62 -1.61 -15.08
C LEU A 214 21.22 -1.91 -14.52
N ASN A 215 20.34 -0.90 -14.51
CA ASN A 215 18.90 -1.10 -14.26
C ASN A 215 18.16 -1.67 -15.49
N MET A 216 18.82 -2.51 -16.32
CA MET A 216 18.29 -2.92 -17.62
C MET A 216 17.60 -4.28 -17.59
N ILE A 217 16.54 -4.40 -18.39
CA ILE A 217 15.85 -5.64 -18.73
C ILE A 217 16.87 -6.65 -19.28
N SER A 218 16.99 -7.80 -18.61
CA SER A 218 17.97 -8.87 -18.86
C SER A 218 18.12 -9.23 -20.35
N ASN A 219 17.04 -9.22 -21.13
CA ASN A 219 17.05 -9.55 -22.55
C ASN A 219 17.82 -8.55 -23.43
N THR A 220 17.68 -7.24 -23.17
CA THR A 220 18.41 -6.21 -23.93
C THR A 220 19.89 -6.26 -23.59
N LEU A 221 20.19 -6.48 -22.30
CA LEU A 221 21.56 -6.62 -21.84
C LEU A 221 22.22 -7.87 -22.45
N HIS A 222 21.53 -9.02 -22.43
CA HIS A 222 22.00 -10.26 -23.06
C HIS A 222 22.31 -10.06 -24.56
N ALA A 223 21.41 -9.40 -25.30
CA ALA A 223 21.61 -9.13 -26.72
C ALA A 223 22.82 -8.21 -26.98
N LEU A 224 23.01 -7.17 -26.16
CA LEU A 224 24.14 -6.25 -26.26
C LEU A 224 25.46 -6.94 -25.90
N LEU A 225 25.50 -7.70 -24.81
CA LEU A 225 26.69 -8.42 -24.37
C LEU A 225 27.08 -9.51 -25.39
N THR A 226 26.11 -10.27 -25.90
CA THR A 226 26.35 -11.27 -26.94
C THR A 226 26.93 -10.64 -28.20
N ARG A 227 26.36 -9.51 -28.64
CA ARG A 227 26.87 -8.77 -29.80
C ARG A 227 28.30 -8.30 -29.59
N GLU A 228 28.61 -7.79 -28.41
CA GLU A 228 29.95 -7.30 -28.08
C GLU A 228 30.97 -8.45 -28.08
N ILE A 229 30.65 -9.58 -27.43
CA ILE A 229 31.50 -10.78 -27.39
C ILE A 229 31.80 -11.26 -28.81
N VAL A 230 30.77 -11.39 -29.67
CA VAL A 230 30.95 -11.81 -31.07
C VAL A 230 31.83 -10.83 -31.86
N SER A 231 31.74 -9.53 -31.55
CA SER A 231 32.53 -8.50 -32.23
C SER A 231 34.03 -8.57 -31.94
N THR A 232 34.43 -9.20 -30.83
CA THR A 232 35.85 -9.35 -30.44
C THR A 232 36.63 -10.28 -31.37
N GLN A 233 35.95 -11.15 -32.12
CA GLN A 233 36.55 -12.18 -32.99
C GLN A 233 37.56 -13.10 -32.28
N ALA A 234 37.48 -13.22 -30.95
CA ALA A 234 38.35 -14.10 -30.18
C ALA A 234 38.07 -15.58 -30.50
N GLU A 235 39.13 -16.40 -30.57
CA GLU A 235 39.01 -17.85 -30.85
C GLU A 235 38.38 -18.62 -29.67
N ASP A 236 38.61 -18.17 -28.43
CA ASP A 236 37.97 -18.72 -27.23
C ASP A 236 37.22 -17.60 -26.48
N THR A 237 35.89 -17.66 -26.55
CA THR A 237 34.98 -16.75 -25.84
C THR A 237 34.37 -17.39 -24.59
N SER A 238 34.77 -18.62 -24.24
CA SER A 238 34.17 -19.38 -23.14
C SER A 238 34.33 -18.73 -21.76
N PRO A 239 35.43 -18.04 -21.42
CA PRO A 239 35.55 -17.34 -20.13
C PRO A 239 34.64 -16.11 -20.07
N VAL A 240 34.59 -15.35 -21.17
CA VAL A 240 33.78 -14.12 -21.27
C VAL A 240 32.28 -14.46 -21.28
N THR A 241 31.89 -15.57 -21.92
CA THR A 241 30.51 -16.06 -21.92
C THR A 241 30.05 -16.47 -20.52
N ARG A 242 30.91 -17.14 -19.74
CA ARG A 242 30.63 -17.48 -18.34
C ARG A 242 30.49 -16.25 -17.46
N GLU A 243 31.33 -15.23 -17.66
CA GLU A 243 31.17 -13.96 -16.95
C GLU A 243 29.90 -13.21 -17.37
N MET A 244 29.51 -13.27 -18.64
CA MET A 244 28.23 -12.71 -19.11
C MET A 244 27.04 -13.40 -18.42
N GLU A 245 27.05 -14.74 -18.32
CA GLU A 245 26.01 -15.48 -17.59
C GLU A 245 25.95 -15.04 -16.13
N ALA A 246 27.09 -14.91 -15.44
CA ALA A 246 27.15 -14.42 -14.06
C ALA A 246 26.59 -13.00 -13.91
N VAL A 247 26.88 -12.10 -14.87
CA VAL A 247 26.30 -10.74 -14.91
C VAL A 247 24.78 -10.79 -15.08
N LEU A 248 24.27 -11.63 -15.98
CA LEU A 248 22.84 -11.75 -16.24
C LEU A 248 22.09 -12.37 -15.06
N THR A 249 22.68 -13.36 -14.38
CA THR A 249 22.15 -13.93 -13.14
C THR A 249 22.09 -12.87 -12.05
N TYR A 250 23.20 -12.17 -11.77
CA TYR A 250 23.25 -11.09 -10.79
C TYR A 250 22.19 -10.00 -11.06
N GLY A 251 22.07 -9.56 -12.31
CA GLY A 251 21.04 -8.58 -12.70
C GLY A 251 19.61 -9.12 -12.58
N THR A 252 19.39 -10.41 -12.83
CA THR A 252 18.07 -11.04 -12.66
C THR A 252 17.70 -11.13 -11.19
N ASP A 253 18.65 -11.49 -10.32
CA ASP A 253 18.45 -11.59 -8.88
C ASP A 253 18.15 -10.21 -8.25
N ILE A 254 18.91 -9.17 -8.64
CA ILE A 254 18.62 -7.78 -8.22
C ILE A 254 17.22 -7.37 -8.67
N ASN A 255 16.88 -7.58 -9.94
CA ASN A 255 15.57 -7.20 -10.47
C ASN A 255 14.44 -7.97 -9.76
N ALA A 256 14.66 -9.23 -9.38
CA ALA A 256 13.70 -10.01 -8.61
C ALA A 256 13.51 -9.46 -7.20
N GLN A 257 14.59 -9.09 -6.50
CA GLN A 257 14.51 -8.44 -5.18
C GLN A 257 13.82 -7.08 -5.25
N LEU A 258 14.16 -6.24 -6.24
CA LEU A 258 13.50 -4.95 -6.46
C LEU A 258 12.01 -5.12 -6.79
N LEU A 259 11.66 -6.11 -7.61
CA LEU A 259 10.27 -6.42 -7.94
C LEU A 259 9.49 -6.88 -6.69
N GLN A 260 10.08 -7.73 -5.86
CA GLN A 260 9.49 -8.18 -4.61
C GLN A 260 9.26 -7.02 -3.64
N ARG A 261 10.28 -6.17 -3.46
CA ARG A 261 10.18 -4.97 -2.61
C ARG A 261 9.09 -4.03 -3.10
N GLY A 262 9.10 -3.65 -4.37
CA GLY A 262 8.08 -2.79 -4.96
C GLY A 262 6.67 -3.40 -4.90
N ALA A 263 6.55 -4.72 -5.04
CA ALA A 263 5.26 -5.40 -4.89
C ALA A 263 4.73 -5.38 -3.45
N SER A 264 5.62 -5.53 -2.47
CA SER A 264 5.30 -5.41 -1.05
C SER A 264 4.91 -3.99 -0.66
N GLU A 265 5.70 -3.00 -1.10
CA GLU A 265 5.37 -1.58 -0.96
C GLU A 265 3.98 -1.27 -1.55
N GLN A 266 3.68 -1.80 -2.74
CA GLN A 266 2.37 -1.62 -3.39
C GLN A 266 1.22 -2.24 -2.59
N LEU A 267 1.41 -3.44 -2.02
CA LEU A 267 0.39 -4.08 -1.17
C LEU A 267 0.14 -3.27 0.11
N VAL A 268 1.21 -2.89 0.81
CA VAL A 268 1.14 -2.11 2.06
C VAL A 268 0.56 -0.72 1.81
N SER A 269 0.94 -0.07 0.71
CA SER A 269 0.35 1.20 0.26
C SER A 269 -1.16 1.07 0.02
N GLY A 270 -1.61 -0.03 -0.60
CA GLY A 270 -3.04 -0.33 -0.76
C GLY A 270 -3.76 -0.49 0.58
N CYS A 271 -3.19 -1.25 1.52
CA CYS A 271 -3.74 -1.42 2.87
C CYS A 271 -3.85 -0.09 3.61
N THR A 272 -2.76 0.68 3.64
CA THR A 272 -2.70 1.97 4.32
C THR A 272 -3.62 3.02 3.69
N ALA A 273 -3.85 2.99 2.37
CA ALA A 273 -4.83 3.85 1.72
C ALA A 273 -6.26 3.61 2.26
N LEU A 274 -6.67 2.35 2.46
CA LEU A 274 -7.96 2.02 3.07
C LEU A 274 -8.06 2.45 4.53
N LEU A 275 -6.99 2.21 5.30
CA LEU A 275 -6.91 2.64 6.70
C LEU A 275 -7.01 4.16 6.82
N ASN A 276 -6.38 4.89 5.92
CA ASN A 276 -6.47 6.35 5.85
C ASN A 276 -7.89 6.85 5.54
N VAL A 277 -8.61 6.17 4.65
CA VAL A 277 -10.02 6.48 4.37
C VAL A 277 -10.87 6.19 5.60
N MET A 278 -10.68 5.05 6.26
CA MET A 278 -11.40 4.73 7.50
C MET A 278 -11.15 5.79 8.58
N ALA A 279 -9.89 6.18 8.77
CA ALA A 279 -9.49 7.21 9.72
C ALA A 279 -10.11 8.59 9.40
N LEU A 280 -10.20 8.93 8.12
CA LEU A 280 -10.75 10.21 7.64
C LEU A 280 -12.26 10.34 7.86
N PHE A 281 -13.01 9.24 7.73
CA PHE A 281 -14.48 9.25 7.82
C PHE A 281 -15.02 8.73 9.15
N ALA A 282 -14.14 8.36 10.09
CA ALA A 282 -14.55 7.97 11.43
C ALA A 282 -15.06 9.21 12.22
N PRO A 283 -16.15 9.07 13.00
CA PRO A 283 -16.95 7.85 13.14
C PRO A 283 -17.85 7.57 11.93
N VAL A 284 -17.83 6.33 11.45
CA VAL A 284 -18.81 5.87 10.46
C VAL A 284 -20.10 5.36 11.15
N PRO A 285 -21.29 5.58 10.56
CA PRO A 285 -22.56 5.30 11.24
C PRO A 285 -22.94 3.81 11.32
N PHE A 286 -22.20 2.94 10.64
CA PHE A 286 -22.53 1.51 10.52
C PHE A 286 -21.65 0.59 11.39
N PHE A 287 -20.67 1.14 12.12
CA PHE A 287 -19.94 0.42 13.17
C PHE A 287 -20.10 1.17 14.49
N SER A 288 -20.16 0.46 15.61
CA SER A 288 -20.11 1.14 16.91
C SER A 288 -18.75 1.81 17.12
N LEU A 289 -18.73 2.91 17.87
CA LEU A 289 -17.51 3.62 18.22
C LEU A 289 -16.49 2.68 18.89
N ALA A 290 -16.95 1.81 19.79
CA ALA A 290 -16.09 0.82 20.45
C ALA A 290 -15.42 -0.15 19.45
N VAL A 291 -16.13 -0.61 18.42
CA VAL A 291 -15.55 -1.49 17.39
C VAL A 291 -14.53 -0.74 16.55
N GLN A 292 -14.84 0.50 16.14
CA GLN A 292 -13.91 1.34 15.39
C GLN A 292 -12.64 1.63 16.21
N LEU A 293 -12.79 1.97 17.49
CA LEU A 293 -11.67 2.27 18.39
C LEU A 293 -10.74 1.07 18.58
N ASN A 294 -11.29 -0.12 18.84
CA ASN A 294 -10.51 -1.35 18.98
C ASN A 294 -9.76 -1.66 17.68
N PHE A 295 -10.46 -1.65 16.55
CA PHE A 295 -9.87 -1.96 15.24
C PHE A 295 -8.71 -1.01 14.88
N LEU A 296 -8.89 0.30 15.06
CA LEU A 296 -7.83 1.27 14.75
C LEU A 296 -6.65 1.14 15.72
N THR A 297 -6.90 0.77 16.97
CA THR A 297 -5.85 0.51 17.97
C THR A 297 -5.02 -0.72 17.57
N ASP A 298 -5.67 -1.83 17.24
CA ASP A 298 -4.99 -3.06 16.79
C ASP A 298 -4.18 -2.82 15.50
N THR A 299 -4.76 -2.05 14.57
CA THR A 299 -4.08 -1.60 13.36
C THR A 299 -2.81 -0.80 13.68
N THR A 300 -2.89 0.11 14.65
CA THR A 300 -1.76 0.95 15.06
C THR A 300 -0.62 0.08 15.59
N PHE A 301 -0.91 -0.92 16.42
CA PHE A 301 0.11 -1.87 16.89
C PHE A 301 0.77 -2.64 15.75
N LEU A 302 -0.02 -3.13 14.79
CA LEU A 302 0.50 -3.85 13.63
C LEU A 302 1.40 -2.97 12.75
N LEU A 303 1.05 -1.71 12.55
CA LEU A 303 1.88 -0.77 11.78
C LEU A 303 3.21 -0.47 12.49
N ILE A 304 3.23 -0.41 13.82
CA ILE A 304 4.48 -0.25 14.58
C ILE A 304 5.37 -1.48 14.44
N GLU A 305 4.79 -2.68 14.52
CA GLU A 305 5.49 -3.93 14.29
C GLU A 305 6.09 -3.97 12.87
N TYR A 306 5.28 -3.63 11.85
CA TYR A 306 5.73 -3.51 10.47
C TYR A 306 6.91 -2.54 10.33
N LEU A 307 6.78 -1.33 10.88
CA LEU A 307 7.81 -0.30 10.81
C LEU A 307 9.12 -0.70 11.51
N SER A 308 9.04 -1.53 12.56
CA SER A 308 10.21 -2.03 13.28
C SER A 308 11.08 -2.95 12.43
N GLY A 309 10.52 -3.54 11.36
CA GLY A 309 11.23 -4.43 10.42
C GLY A 309 11.60 -3.79 9.08
N CYS A 310 11.23 -2.54 8.80
CA CYS A 310 11.38 -1.94 7.46
C CYS A 310 12.58 -1.00 7.31
N GLY A 311 13.10 -0.88 6.08
CA GLY A 311 14.12 0.11 5.71
C GLY A 311 13.58 1.55 5.63
N ALA A 312 14.47 2.55 5.71
CA ALA A 312 14.14 3.96 5.92
C ALA A 312 13.15 4.62 4.92
N GLU A 313 13.14 4.19 3.65
CA GLU A 313 12.29 4.82 2.61
C GLU A 313 10.82 4.41 2.69
N GLU A 314 10.53 3.15 3.07
CA GLU A 314 9.17 2.62 3.21
C GLU A 314 8.43 3.20 4.42
N GLN A 315 9.19 3.74 5.38
CA GLN A 315 8.69 4.21 6.66
C GLN A 315 7.82 5.48 6.54
N VAL A 316 8.07 6.37 5.56
CA VAL A 316 7.42 7.70 5.54
C VAL A 316 5.90 7.62 5.34
N ALA A 317 5.44 6.83 4.36
CA ALA A 317 4.01 6.71 4.05
C ALA A 317 3.23 5.99 5.18
N VAL A 318 3.86 4.98 5.78
CA VAL A 318 3.29 4.23 6.90
C VAL A 318 3.22 5.09 8.16
N CYS A 319 4.25 5.89 8.46
CA CYS A 319 4.26 6.87 9.56
C CYS A 319 3.14 7.91 9.41
N GLY A 320 2.92 8.42 8.19
CA GLY A 320 1.81 9.36 7.93
C GLY A 320 0.43 8.75 8.20
N THR A 321 0.28 7.46 7.90
CA THR A 321 -0.94 6.69 8.20
C THR A 321 -1.10 6.49 9.71
N LEU A 322 -0.01 6.10 10.39
CA LEU A 322 0.01 5.91 11.84
C LEU A 322 -0.42 7.18 12.59
N LEU A 323 0.14 8.34 12.21
CA LEU A 323 -0.23 9.62 12.82
C LEU A 323 -1.72 9.94 12.63
N ARG A 324 -2.25 9.69 11.42
CA ARG A 324 -3.68 9.88 11.13
C ARG A 324 -4.55 8.98 12.00
N LEU A 325 -4.17 7.70 12.15
CA LEU A 325 -4.88 6.76 13.03
C LEU A 325 -4.85 7.21 14.49
N CYS A 326 -3.70 7.65 15.01
CA CYS A 326 -3.59 8.17 16.36
C CYS A 326 -4.53 9.37 16.59
N LYS A 327 -4.60 10.30 15.62
CA LYS A 327 -5.54 11.43 15.67
C LYS A 327 -6.99 10.98 15.72
N THR A 328 -7.38 10.05 14.85
CA THR A 328 -8.74 9.52 14.82
C THR A 328 -9.09 8.76 16.09
N ILE A 329 -8.17 7.96 16.63
CA ILE A 329 -8.34 7.23 17.91
C ILE A 329 -8.61 8.22 19.05
N CYS A 330 -7.86 9.32 19.11
CA CYS A 330 -8.11 10.42 20.05
C CYS A 330 -9.54 10.96 19.92
N GLU A 331 -9.98 11.27 18.70
CA GLU A 331 -11.30 11.85 18.44
C GLU A 331 -12.43 10.88 18.82
N LEU A 332 -12.33 9.61 18.40
CA LEU A 332 -13.30 8.56 18.74
C LEU A 332 -13.34 8.27 20.25
N ALA A 333 -12.18 8.25 20.91
CA ALA A 333 -12.11 8.06 22.35
C ALA A 333 -12.80 9.20 23.11
N LYS A 334 -12.61 10.46 22.68
CA LYS A 334 -13.33 11.60 23.27
C LYS A 334 -14.84 11.39 23.17
N GLU A 335 -15.33 10.98 22.01
CA GLU A 335 -16.76 10.80 21.74
C GLU A 335 -17.35 9.63 22.57
N GLU A 336 -16.80 8.41 22.44
CA GLU A 336 -17.29 7.20 23.12
C GLU A 336 -17.27 7.34 24.66
N TYR A 337 -16.23 7.96 25.20
CA TYR A 337 -16.06 8.08 26.66
C TYR A 337 -16.73 9.33 27.23
N SER A 338 -17.12 10.31 26.41
CA SER A 338 -17.99 11.41 26.84
C SER A 338 -19.42 10.93 27.17
N GLU A 339 -19.88 9.85 26.51
CA GLU A 339 -21.21 9.28 26.74
C GLU A 339 -21.28 8.34 27.96
N ARG A 340 -20.14 7.78 28.42
CA ARG A 340 -20.12 6.70 29.45
C ARG A 340 -19.77 7.11 30.88
N GLY A 341 -19.43 8.38 31.13
CA GLY A 341 -19.05 8.87 32.47
C GLY A 341 -17.56 8.68 32.75
N ALA A 342 -16.85 9.81 32.85
CA ALA A 342 -15.39 9.92 32.82
C ALA A 342 -14.70 9.57 34.16
N SER A 343 -13.70 8.69 34.12
CA SER A 343 -12.55 8.65 35.06
C SER A 343 -11.57 7.50 34.72
N GLU A 344 -12.02 6.23 34.74
CA GLU A 344 -11.12 5.06 34.52
C GLU A 344 -10.83 4.78 33.03
N GLN A 345 -11.73 5.20 32.14
CA GLN A 345 -11.67 4.86 30.70
C GLN A 345 -10.81 5.85 29.89
N LEU A 346 -10.66 7.09 30.38
CA LEU A 346 -9.77 8.11 29.81
C LEU A 346 -8.29 7.73 29.95
N VAL A 347 -7.96 7.03 31.06
CA VAL A 347 -6.64 6.43 31.27
C VAL A 347 -6.36 5.37 30.20
N SER A 348 -7.35 4.60 29.75
CA SER A 348 -7.17 3.57 28.72
C SER A 348 -6.85 4.14 27.34
N GLY A 349 -7.57 5.18 26.87
CA GLY A 349 -7.27 5.85 25.60
C GLY A 349 -5.91 6.55 25.60
N CYS A 350 -5.60 7.28 26.68
CA CYS A 350 -4.27 7.83 26.89
C CYS A 350 -3.20 6.73 27.00
N THR A 351 -3.49 5.60 27.64
CA THR A 351 -2.55 4.45 27.74
C THR A 351 -2.32 3.81 26.37
N ALA A 352 -3.33 3.74 25.49
CA ALA A 352 -3.16 3.24 24.13
C ALA A 352 -2.19 4.12 23.32
N LEU A 353 -2.40 5.45 23.34
CA LEU A 353 -1.47 6.41 22.72
C LEU A 353 -0.09 6.37 23.36
N LEU A 354 -0.01 6.31 24.69
CA LEU A 354 1.24 6.25 25.41
C LEU A 354 2.01 4.94 25.16
N ASN A 355 1.32 3.82 25.00
CA ASN A 355 1.92 2.54 24.62
C ASN A 355 2.47 2.61 23.19
N VAL A 356 1.71 3.19 22.26
CA VAL A 356 2.13 3.43 20.87
C VAL A 356 3.38 4.32 20.83
N MET A 357 3.36 5.43 21.57
CA MET A 357 4.48 6.37 21.65
C MET A 357 5.71 5.79 22.35
N ALA A 358 5.53 5.01 23.41
CA ALA A 358 6.61 4.36 24.14
C ALA A 358 7.28 3.24 23.31
N LEU A 359 6.54 2.60 22.41
CA LEU A 359 7.07 1.62 21.46
C LEU A 359 7.82 2.28 20.31
N PHE A 360 7.45 3.49 19.89
CA PHE A 360 8.08 4.21 18.78
C PHE A 360 9.40 4.91 19.16
N ALA A 361 9.48 5.44 20.39
CA ALA A 361 10.62 6.19 20.91
C ALA A 361 12.00 5.47 20.86
N PRO A 362 12.12 4.16 21.12
CA PRO A 362 13.41 3.47 21.14
C PRO A 362 13.82 2.83 19.81
N VAL A 363 13.04 2.98 18.73
CA VAL A 363 13.29 2.24 17.47
C VAL A 363 14.46 2.90 16.71
N PRO A 364 15.67 2.31 16.70
CA PRO A 364 16.89 2.98 16.22
C PRO A 364 16.99 3.09 14.68
N PHE A 365 15.94 2.70 13.95
CA PHE A 365 15.95 2.55 12.49
C PHE A 365 15.29 3.69 11.72
N PHE A 366 14.73 4.68 12.41
CA PHE A 366 14.13 5.85 11.77
C PHE A 366 15.15 6.97 11.61
N SER A 367 14.99 7.80 10.57
CA SER A 367 15.69 9.08 10.56
C SER A 367 15.24 9.91 11.75
N LEU A 368 16.19 10.58 12.38
CA LEU A 368 15.95 11.26 13.63
C LEU A 368 14.88 12.37 13.48
N ALA A 369 14.83 13.01 12.31
CA ALA A 369 13.78 13.94 11.90
C ALA A 369 12.37 13.32 11.86
N VAL A 370 12.21 12.07 11.37
CA VAL A 370 10.90 11.39 11.31
C VAL A 370 10.41 11.04 12.72
N GLN A 371 11.32 10.56 13.59
CA GLN A 371 10.99 10.32 15.00
C GLN A 371 10.60 11.62 15.69
N LEU A 372 11.36 12.70 15.47
CA LEU A 372 11.09 13.99 16.09
C LEU A 372 9.74 14.53 15.68
N ASN A 373 9.43 14.51 14.38
CA ASN A 373 8.14 14.96 13.85
C ASN A 373 6.99 14.12 14.41
N PHE A 374 7.11 12.79 14.36
CA PHE A 374 6.06 11.89 14.88
C PHE A 374 5.82 12.10 16.38
N LEU A 375 6.89 12.12 17.19
CA LEU A 375 6.78 12.32 18.63
C LEU A 375 6.24 13.71 18.93
N THR A 376 6.67 14.75 18.22
CA THR A 376 6.18 16.13 18.40
C THR A 376 4.69 16.23 18.07
N ASP A 377 4.27 15.72 16.93
CA ASP A 377 2.87 15.76 16.49
C ASP A 377 1.97 14.96 17.43
N THR A 378 2.41 13.78 17.87
CA THR A 378 1.66 12.94 18.80
C THR A 378 1.62 13.55 20.21
N THR A 379 2.69 14.23 20.64
CA THR A 379 2.73 15.00 21.90
C THR A 379 1.74 16.15 21.85
N PHE A 380 1.73 16.90 20.75
CA PHE A 380 0.81 17.99 20.54
C PHE A 380 -0.63 17.51 20.59
N LEU A 381 -0.92 16.39 19.90
CA LEU A 381 -2.22 15.73 19.93
C LEU A 381 -2.64 15.32 21.35
N LEU A 382 -1.71 14.77 22.13
CA LEU A 382 -1.95 14.39 23.52
C LEU A 382 -2.21 15.61 24.42
N ILE A 383 -1.48 16.71 24.23
CA ILE A 383 -1.70 17.97 24.93
C ILE A 383 -3.07 18.56 24.57
N GLU A 384 -3.42 18.59 23.29
CA GLU A 384 -4.72 19.06 22.81
C GLU A 384 -5.86 18.19 23.37
N TYR A 385 -5.68 16.87 23.41
CA TYR A 385 -6.61 15.94 24.05
C TYR A 385 -6.81 16.28 25.54
N LEU A 386 -5.72 16.39 26.30
CA LEU A 386 -5.78 16.67 27.74
C LEU A 386 -6.30 18.06 28.09
N SER A 387 -6.14 19.04 27.19
CA SER A 387 -6.67 20.39 27.39
C SER A 387 -8.20 20.42 27.52
N GLY A 388 -8.90 19.41 26.98
CA GLY A 388 -10.34 19.21 27.14
C GLY A 388 -10.74 18.38 28.37
N CYS A 389 -9.79 17.88 29.16
CA CYS A 389 -10.03 16.95 30.27
C CYS A 389 -10.06 17.66 31.65
N GLY A 390 -10.57 16.95 32.66
CA GLY A 390 -10.58 17.42 34.05
C GLY A 390 -9.18 17.46 34.69
N ALA A 391 -9.00 18.29 35.72
CA ALA A 391 -7.69 18.51 36.35
C ALA A 391 -7.05 17.24 36.96
N GLU A 392 -7.85 16.31 37.49
CA GLU A 392 -7.34 15.05 38.06
C GLU A 392 -6.80 14.09 36.98
N GLU A 393 -7.42 14.10 35.80
CA GLU A 393 -7.03 13.26 34.66
C GLU A 393 -5.74 13.77 33.99
N GLN A 394 -5.60 15.10 33.91
CA GLN A 394 -4.37 15.75 33.45
C GLN A 394 -3.16 15.34 34.30
N VAL A 395 -3.32 15.21 35.62
CA VAL A 395 -2.24 14.81 36.53
C VAL A 395 -1.76 13.38 36.27
N ALA A 396 -2.65 12.45 35.94
CA ALA A 396 -2.30 11.06 35.66
C ALA A 396 -1.44 10.90 34.39
N VAL A 397 -1.63 11.76 33.40
CA VAL A 397 -0.94 11.69 32.09
C VAL A 397 0.30 12.60 32.04
N CYS A 398 0.35 13.65 32.86
CA CYS A 398 1.48 14.59 32.97
C CYS A 398 2.84 13.91 33.18
N GLY A 399 2.90 12.84 34.00
CA GLY A 399 4.16 12.11 34.26
C GLY A 399 4.70 11.38 33.02
N THR A 400 3.84 10.98 32.10
CA THR A 400 4.26 10.32 30.85
C THR A 400 4.54 11.35 29.76
N LEU A 401 3.76 12.43 29.69
CA LEU A 401 4.09 13.61 28.86
C LEU A 401 5.48 14.15 29.17
N LEU A 402 5.84 14.26 30.45
CA LEU A 402 7.16 14.72 30.88
C LEU A 402 8.28 13.77 30.41
N ARG A 403 8.05 12.45 30.50
CA ARG A 403 8.99 11.44 29.99
C ARG A 403 9.17 11.56 28.49
N LEU A 404 8.09 11.80 27.77
CA LEU A 404 8.12 11.89 26.33
C LEU A 404 8.76 13.18 25.83
N CYS A 405 8.46 14.32 26.46
CA CYS A 405 9.20 15.58 26.22
C CYS A 405 10.69 15.42 26.49
N LYS A 406 11.07 14.61 27.49
CA LYS A 406 12.48 14.30 27.77
C LYS A 406 13.11 13.48 26.64
N THR A 407 12.42 12.45 26.15
CA THR A 407 12.86 11.66 24.98
C THR A 407 13.01 12.53 23.73
N ILE A 408 12.04 13.40 23.43
CA ILE A 408 12.14 14.35 22.31
C ILE A 408 13.36 15.28 22.49
N CYS A 409 13.58 15.79 23.71
CA CYS A 409 14.76 16.61 24.00
C CYS A 409 16.09 15.86 23.84
N GLU A 410 16.11 14.55 24.14
CA GLU A 410 17.30 13.70 24.00
C GLU A 410 17.57 13.42 22.51
N LEU A 411 16.55 13.02 21.75
CA LEU A 411 16.63 12.82 20.30
C LEU A 411 17.04 14.12 19.59
N ALA A 412 16.40 15.26 19.89
CA ALA A 412 16.74 16.52 19.25
C ALA A 412 18.23 16.89 19.46
N LYS A 413 18.78 16.62 20.65
CA LYS A 413 20.20 16.86 20.91
C LYS A 413 21.11 15.98 20.05
N GLU A 414 20.72 14.74 19.77
CA GLU A 414 21.44 13.85 18.86
C GLU A 414 21.40 14.41 17.42
N GLU A 415 20.24 14.87 16.93
CA GLU A 415 20.11 15.50 15.59
C GLU A 415 21.04 16.69 15.42
N TYR A 416 21.00 17.60 16.39
CA TYR A 416 21.79 18.84 16.37
C TYR A 416 23.29 18.59 16.60
N SER A 417 23.69 17.38 16.99
CA SER A 417 25.11 17.01 17.15
C SER A 417 25.71 16.37 15.90
N GLU A 418 24.88 15.89 14.97
CA GLU A 418 25.30 15.33 13.68
C GLU A 418 25.42 16.38 12.55
N HIS A 419 25.10 17.65 12.84
CA HIS A 419 25.25 18.82 11.95
C HIS A 419 26.23 19.83 12.56
#